data_AF-A5KSY5-F1
#
_entry.id   AF-A5KSY5-F1
#
_cell.length_a   1.000
_cell.length_b   1.000
_cell.length_c   1.000
_cell.angle_alpha   90.00
_cell.angle_beta   90.00
_cell.angle_gamma   90.00
#
_symmetry.space_group_name_H-M   'P 1'
#
loop_
_entity.id
_entity.type
_entity.pdbx_description
1 polymer ?
#
loop_
_entity_poly.entity_id
_entity_poly.type
_entity_poly.pdbx_seq_one_letter_code
_entity_poly.pdbx_strand_id
1 'polypeptide(L)'
;MIELNLLPDVKRDFVRAQRTRRQVIAAMILLSMAAGGLVVALALYVYGGQFAIGQVLDGAIKDKSKQLANVKDLDDYLTIQNQLRALPALHSDKFVYARLFDFLPTLNPAPPNNIHITRLTASEEEGTVTIVGYARDYKAVTVFENTIKNAELSYTDNESGEQKTESFVKDIAMSEVNLSEDASGNRVVAFTASLTNGEGSYKRGISNVRLQVPNRDTTQSAQQVPQEVFSEGGQE
;
A
#
# COMPACT_ATOMS: atom_id res chain seq x y z
N MET A 1 -83.29 -12.59 -54.66
CA MET A 1 -83.63 -11.15 -54.68
C MET A 1 -82.53 -10.42 -53.94
N ILE A 2 -81.86 -9.46 -54.60
CA ILE A 2 -80.71 -8.72 -54.04
C ILE A 2 -81.23 -7.32 -53.71
N GLU A 3 -81.15 -6.93 -52.44
CA GLU A 3 -81.53 -5.59 -51.99
C GLU A 3 -80.37 -4.63 -52.24
N LEU A 4 -80.53 -3.75 -53.22
CA LEU A 4 -79.58 -2.70 -53.54
C LEU A 4 -79.76 -1.56 -52.52
N ASN A 5 -78.78 -1.37 -51.63
CA ASN A 5 -78.84 -0.31 -50.62
C ASN A 5 -78.51 1.05 -51.26
N LEU A 6 -79.54 1.77 -51.68
CA LEU A 6 -79.46 3.07 -52.35
C LEU A 6 -79.26 4.26 -51.40
N LEU A 7 -78.40 4.13 -50.38
CA LEU A 7 -77.88 5.34 -49.73
C LEU A 7 -76.71 5.88 -50.57
N PRO A 8 -76.74 7.15 -51.02
CA PRO A 8 -75.61 7.75 -51.70
C PRO A 8 -74.34 7.59 -50.85
N ASP A 9 -73.25 7.06 -51.41
CA ASP A 9 -72.02 6.74 -50.66
C ASP A 9 -71.53 7.93 -49.81
N VAL A 10 -71.66 9.13 -50.35
CA VAL A 10 -71.35 10.40 -49.65
C VAL A 10 -72.09 10.58 -48.32
N LYS A 11 -73.32 10.08 -48.17
CA LYS A 11 -74.09 10.15 -46.91
C LYS A 11 -73.68 9.06 -45.93
N ARG A 12 -73.31 7.87 -46.41
CA ARG A 12 -72.80 6.77 -45.57
C ARG A 12 -71.44 7.13 -44.99
N ASP A 13 -70.55 7.67 -45.81
CA ASP A 13 -69.25 8.13 -45.37
C ASP A 13 -69.35 9.33 -44.43
N PHE A 14 -70.28 10.25 -44.67
CA PHE A 14 -70.55 11.34 -43.74
C PHE A 14 -71.04 10.85 -42.36
N VAL A 15 -72.01 9.93 -42.33
CA VAL A 15 -72.51 9.36 -41.06
C VAL A 15 -71.43 8.52 -40.37
N ARG A 16 -70.61 7.77 -41.11
CA ARG A 16 -69.49 7.02 -40.57
C ARG A 16 -68.43 7.95 -39.99
N ALA A 17 -68.03 8.99 -40.72
CA ALA A 17 -67.09 10.01 -40.27
C ALA A 17 -67.60 10.75 -39.03
N GLN A 18 -68.90 11.06 -38.96
CA GLN A 18 -69.50 11.70 -37.79
C GLN A 18 -69.52 10.78 -36.56
N ARG A 19 -69.77 9.49 -36.72
CA ARG A 19 -69.67 8.49 -35.63
C ARG A 19 -68.23 8.31 -35.16
N THR A 20 -67.27 8.15 -36.08
CA THR A 20 -65.84 8.06 -35.77
C THR A 20 -65.37 9.32 -35.04
N ARG A 21 -65.77 10.51 -35.51
CA ARG A 21 -65.45 11.79 -34.85
C ARG A 21 -65.99 11.84 -33.42
N ARG A 22 -67.23 11.41 -33.18
CA ARG A 22 -67.81 11.39 -31.83
C ARG A 22 -67.08 10.40 -30.89
N GLN A 23 -66.68 9.24 -31.40
CA GLN A 23 -65.92 8.25 -30.63
C GLN A 23 -64.52 8.77 -30.27
N VAL A 24 -63.82 9.40 -31.22
CA VAL A 24 -62.50 9.98 -30.98
C VAL A 24 -62.60 11.12 -29.96
N ILE A 25 -63.57 12.02 -30.08
CA ILE A 25 -63.76 13.12 -29.12
C ILE A 25 -64.06 12.57 -27.72
N ALA A 26 -64.93 11.57 -27.60
CA ALA A 26 -65.22 10.94 -26.30
C ALA A 26 -63.98 10.25 -25.70
N ALA A 27 -63.19 9.56 -26.51
CA ALA A 27 -61.94 8.93 -26.07
C ALA A 27 -60.91 9.97 -25.60
N MET A 28 -60.79 11.10 -26.29
CA MET A 28 -59.86 12.19 -25.91
C MET A 28 -60.29 12.87 -24.60
N ILE A 29 -61.59 13.07 -24.38
CA ILE A 29 -62.11 13.62 -23.11
C ILE A 29 -61.82 12.67 -21.95
N LEU A 30 -62.06 11.36 -22.13
CA LEU A 30 -61.75 10.36 -21.12
C LEU A 30 -60.26 10.28 -20.82
N LEU A 31 -59.42 10.34 -21.86
CA LEU A 31 -57.97 10.33 -21.71
C LEU A 31 -57.47 11.57 -20.97
N SER A 32 -58.03 12.74 -21.26
CA SER A 32 -57.70 13.99 -20.55
C SER A 32 -58.10 13.93 -19.08
N MET A 33 -59.27 13.38 -18.77
CA MET A 33 -59.73 13.21 -17.39
C MET A 33 -58.86 12.19 -16.63
N ALA A 34 -58.47 11.09 -17.28
CA ALA A 34 -57.57 10.10 -16.70
C ALA A 34 -56.17 10.69 -16.43
N ALA A 35 -55.61 11.46 -17.36
CA ALA A 35 -54.34 12.15 -17.18
C ALA A 35 -54.42 13.18 -16.04
N GLY A 36 -55.49 13.98 -15.98
CA GLY A 36 -55.72 14.93 -14.89
C GLY A 36 -55.83 14.25 -13.53
N GLY A 37 -56.57 13.14 -13.46
CA GLY A 37 -56.70 12.34 -12.24
C GLY A 37 -55.36 11.75 -11.77
N LEU A 38 -54.54 11.27 -12.70
CA LEU A 38 -53.21 10.74 -12.39
C LEU A 38 -52.28 11.83 -11.83
N VAL A 39 -52.31 13.04 -12.40
CA VAL A 39 -51.52 14.17 -11.89
C VAL A 39 -51.94 14.55 -10.46
N VAL A 40 -53.24 14.60 -10.18
CA VAL A 40 -53.75 14.88 -8.83
C VAL A 40 -53.35 13.79 -7.83
N ALA A 41 -53.45 12.52 -8.23
CA ALA A 41 -53.04 11.40 -7.38
C ALA A 41 -51.54 11.44 -7.05
N LEU A 42 -50.69 11.74 -8.04
CA LEU A 42 -49.25 11.92 -7.83
C LEU A 42 -48.95 13.12 -6.93
N ALA A 43 -49.65 14.24 -7.10
CA ALA A 43 -49.49 15.40 -6.24
C ALA A 43 -49.84 15.09 -4.78
N LEU A 44 -50.95 14.38 -4.52
CA LEU A 44 -51.32 13.96 -3.17
C LEU A 44 -50.29 13.01 -2.55
N TYR A 45 -49.74 12.09 -3.34
CA TYR A 45 -48.71 11.16 -2.88
C TYR A 45 -47.40 11.88 -2.51
N VAL A 46 -46.93 12.80 -3.36
CA VAL A 46 -45.70 13.55 -3.13
C VAL A 46 -45.86 14.52 -1.96
N TYR A 47 -46.89 15.38 -1.97
CA TYR A 47 -47.03 16.41 -0.93
C TYR A 47 -47.53 15.86 0.41
N GLY A 48 -48.45 14.90 0.40
CA GLY A 48 -48.99 14.32 1.62
C GLY A 48 -48.16 13.16 2.15
N GLY A 49 -47.89 12.18 1.29
CA GLY A 49 -47.22 10.94 1.67
C GLY A 49 -45.74 11.13 2.00
N GLN A 50 -44.98 11.78 1.11
CA GLN A 50 -43.53 11.93 1.33
C GLN A 50 -43.21 12.86 2.50
N PHE A 51 -44.01 13.91 2.72
CA PHE A 51 -43.82 14.80 3.87
C PHE A 51 -44.04 14.07 5.20
N ALA A 52 -45.12 13.26 5.30
CA ALA A 52 -45.39 12.50 6.52
C ALA A 52 -44.31 11.45 6.79
N ILE A 53 -43.84 10.74 5.76
CA ILE A 53 -42.76 9.76 5.89
C ILE A 53 -41.45 10.45 6.30
N GLY A 54 -41.12 11.59 5.67
CA GLY A 54 -39.95 12.39 6.02
C GLY A 54 -39.94 12.79 7.49
N GLN A 55 -41.05 13.29 8.01
CA GLN A 55 -41.17 13.69 9.42
C GLN A 55 -41.01 12.51 10.40
N VAL A 56 -41.51 11.33 10.06
CA VAL A 56 -41.33 10.13 10.87
C VAL A 56 -39.87 9.67 10.86
N LEU A 57 -39.22 9.67 9.69
CA LEU A 57 -37.81 9.32 9.56
C LEU A 57 -36.92 10.32 10.29
N ASP A 58 -37.17 11.62 10.13
CA ASP A 58 -36.43 12.68 10.83
C ASP A 58 -36.61 12.58 12.34
N GLY A 59 -37.82 12.27 12.82
CA GLY A 59 -38.10 11.98 14.22
C GLY A 59 -37.30 10.78 14.73
N ALA A 60 -37.32 9.67 14.00
CA ALA A 60 -36.57 8.46 14.36
C ALA A 60 -35.05 8.71 14.35
N ILE A 61 -34.52 9.45 13.38
CA ILE A 61 -33.10 9.85 13.31
C ILE A 61 -32.74 10.70 14.51
N LYS A 62 -33.59 11.68 14.87
CA LYS A 62 -33.35 12.56 16.01
C LYS A 62 -33.39 11.81 17.34
N ASP A 63 -34.30 10.86 17.49
CA ASP A 63 -34.39 10.02 18.69
C ASP A 63 -33.21 9.06 18.80
N LYS A 64 -32.80 8.43 17.69
CA LYS A 64 -31.59 7.59 17.64
C LYS A 64 -30.32 8.41 17.89
N SER A 65 -30.21 9.60 17.32
CA SER A 65 -29.11 10.53 17.56
C SER A 65 -29.03 10.95 19.03
N LYS A 66 -30.17 11.25 19.68
CA LYS A 66 -30.22 11.52 21.13
C LYS A 66 -29.85 10.28 21.96
N GLN A 67 -30.28 9.09 21.57
CA GLN A 67 -29.88 7.84 22.24
C GLN A 67 -28.36 7.65 22.16
N LEU A 68 -27.74 7.91 21.01
CA LEU A 68 -26.28 7.85 20.83
C LEU A 68 -25.56 8.95 21.63
N ALA A 69 -26.05 10.19 21.62
CA ALA A 69 -25.45 11.30 22.37
C ALA A 69 -25.57 11.13 23.91
N ASN A 70 -26.58 10.40 24.37
CA ASN A 70 -26.74 10.04 25.79
C ASN A 70 -25.84 8.87 26.22
N VAL A 71 -25.19 8.18 25.29
CA VAL A 71 -24.11 7.26 25.65
C VAL A 71 -22.93 8.11 26.09
N LYS A 72 -22.74 8.16 27.42
CA LYS A 72 -21.66 8.91 28.04
C LYS A 72 -20.32 8.51 27.42
N ASP A 73 -19.56 9.50 26.98
CA ASP A 73 -18.22 9.37 26.42
C ASP A 73 -18.15 8.55 25.12
N LEU A 74 -19.25 8.46 24.34
CA LEU A 74 -19.28 7.72 23.06
C LEU A 74 -18.19 8.18 22.08
N ASP A 75 -17.96 9.50 21.98
CA ASP A 75 -16.94 10.07 21.11
C ASP A 75 -15.52 9.69 21.58
N ASP A 76 -15.30 9.62 22.89
CA ASP A 76 -14.05 9.15 23.48
C ASP A 76 -13.86 7.65 23.24
N TYR A 77 -14.91 6.84 23.39
CA TYR A 77 -14.87 5.41 23.05
C TYR A 77 -14.55 5.17 21.57
N LEU A 78 -15.14 5.94 20.66
CA LEU A 78 -14.85 5.85 19.23
C LEU A 78 -13.41 6.29 18.92
N THR A 79 -12.93 7.34 19.58
CA THR A 79 -11.55 7.81 19.44
C THR A 79 -10.55 6.77 19.97
N ILE A 80 -10.79 6.23 21.17
CA ILE A 80 -9.99 5.15 21.77
C ILE A 80 -10.04 3.90 20.89
N GLN A 81 -11.19 3.53 20.33
CA GLN A 81 -11.28 2.40 19.40
C GLN A 81 -10.47 2.62 18.14
N ASN A 82 -10.52 3.82 17.55
CA ASN A 82 -9.71 4.13 16.37
C ASN A 82 -8.21 4.13 16.70
N GLN A 83 -7.82 4.63 17.87
CA GLN A 83 -6.43 4.59 18.36
C GLN A 83 -5.96 3.16 18.67
N LEU A 84 -6.78 2.34 19.33
CA LEU A 84 -6.48 0.94 19.62
C LEU A 84 -6.43 0.08 18.35
N ARG A 85 -7.19 0.42 17.30
CA ARG A 85 -7.08 -0.23 15.99
C ARG A 85 -5.78 0.12 15.26
N ALA A 86 -5.24 1.31 15.47
CA ALA A 86 -3.97 1.72 14.88
C ALA A 86 -2.75 1.14 15.62
N LEU A 87 -2.90 0.80 16.91
CA LEU A 87 -1.79 0.35 17.76
C LEU A 87 -1.10 -0.94 17.28
N PRO A 88 -1.80 -1.99 16.79
CA PRO A 88 -1.16 -3.18 16.25
C PRO A 88 -0.25 -2.89 15.05
N ALA A 89 -0.69 -2.03 14.12
CA ALA A 89 0.09 -1.63 12.96
C ALA A 89 1.34 -0.82 13.37
N LEU A 90 1.17 0.16 14.26
CA LEU A 90 2.30 0.93 14.80
C LEU A 90 3.28 0.06 15.60
N HIS A 91 2.79 -1.01 16.22
CA HIS A 91 3.61 -1.93 16.99
C HIS A 91 4.34 -2.95 16.11
N SER A 92 3.75 -3.39 14.99
CA SER A 92 4.41 -4.25 13.99
C SER A 92 5.49 -3.51 13.22
N ASP A 93 5.27 -2.22 12.94
CA ASP A 93 6.17 -1.37 12.15
C ASP A 93 7.37 -0.83 12.94
N LYS A 94 7.43 -1.11 14.24
CA LYS A 94 8.56 -0.69 15.07
C LYS A 94 9.84 -1.39 14.62
N PHE A 95 10.86 -0.60 14.28
CA PHE A 95 12.18 -1.11 13.95
C PHE A 95 12.94 -1.56 15.20
N VAL A 96 13.59 -2.73 15.12
CA VAL A 96 14.42 -3.29 16.19
C VAL A 96 15.90 -3.02 15.88
N TYR A 97 16.34 -1.77 16.07
CA TYR A 97 17.72 -1.37 15.82
C TYR A 97 18.77 -2.05 16.71
N ALA A 98 18.36 -2.63 17.84
CA ALA A 98 19.27 -3.41 18.69
C ALA A 98 19.99 -4.53 17.92
N ARG A 99 19.34 -5.07 16.87
CA ARG A 99 19.91 -6.11 15.99
C ARG A 99 21.13 -5.63 15.20
N LEU A 100 21.30 -4.31 15.01
CA LEU A 100 22.51 -3.76 14.38
C LEU A 100 23.77 -4.23 15.12
N PHE A 101 23.73 -4.23 16.46
CA PHE A 101 24.88 -4.66 17.26
C PHE A 101 25.22 -6.14 17.08
N ASP A 102 24.22 -6.98 16.78
CA ASP A 102 24.42 -8.41 16.48
C ASP A 102 24.96 -8.62 15.06
N PHE A 103 24.61 -7.75 14.11
CA PHE A 103 25.03 -7.83 12.71
C PHE A 103 26.41 -7.26 12.45
N LEU A 104 26.80 -6.19 13.16
CA LEU A 104 28.07 -5.49 12.95
C LEU A 104 29.31 -6.41 12.98
N PRO A 105 29.44 -7.39 13.89
CA PRO A 105 30.58 -8.31 13.88
C PRO A 105 30.64 -9.19 12.63
N THR A 106 29.49 -9.56 12.06
CA THR A 106 29.40 -10.39 10.86
C THR A 106 29.63 -9.58 9.57
N LEU A 107 29.28 -8.29 9.59
CA LEU A 107 29.50 -7.37 8.47
C LEU A 107 30.91 -6.81 8.40
N ASN A 108 31.69 -6.88 9.48
CA ASN A 108 33.08 -6.45 9.47
C ASN A 108 33.95 -7.56 8.88
N PRO A 109 34.66 -7.32 7.76
CA PRO A 109 35.53 -8.32 7.15
C PRO A 109 36.61 -8.80 8.13
N ALA A 110 37.01 -10.06 8.00
CA ALA A 110 38.11 -10.60 8.81
C ALA A 110 39.43 -9.86 8.51
N PRO A 111 40.39 -9.85 9.45
CA PRO A 111 41.74 -9.38 9.20
C PRO A 111 42.33 -10.06 7.95
N PRO A 112 43.01 -9.32 7.05
CA PRO A 112 43.57 -7.98 7.22
C PRO A 112 42.68 -6.82 6.73
N ASN A 113 41.46 -7.07 6.25
CA ASN A 113 40.58 -6.07 5.63
C ASN A 113 39.53 -5.51 6.61
N ASN A 114 39.76 -5.67 7.92
CA ASN A 114 38.84 -5.19 8.93
C ASN A 114 38.78 -3.66 8.93
N ILE A 115 37.61 -3.14 9.22
CA ILE A 115 37.36 -1.70 9.31
C ILE A 115 37.13 -1.27 10.77
N HIS A 116 37.38 0.00 11.03
CA HIS A 116 37.07 0.65 12.30
C HIS A 116 35.91 1.61 12.13
N ILE A 117 34.81 1.34 12.83
CA ILE A 117 33.62 2.18 12.80
C ILE A 117 33.72 3.21 13.92
N THR A 118 33.62 4.49 13.56
CA THR A 118 33.67 5.62 14.49
C THR A 118 32.27 6.11 14.85
N ARG A 119 31.35 6.10 13.88
CA ARG A 119 29.97 6.55 14.09
C ARG A 119 29.00 5.68 13.30
N LEU A 120 27.89 5.36 13.94
CA LEU A 120 26.74 4.70 13.35
C LEU A 120 25.51 5.58 13.60
N THR A 121 24.79 5.95 12.56
CA THR A 121 23.55 6.73 12.65
C THR A 121 22.47 5.99 11.88
N ALA A 122 21.31 5.77 12.49
CA ALA A 122 20.16 5.16 11.83
C ALA A 122 19.01 6.17 11.74
N SER A 123 18.41 6.31 10.56
CA SER A 123 17.25 7.16 10.32
C SER A 123 16.01 6.29 10.11
N GLU A 124 15.00 6.46 10.98
CA GLU A 124 13.69 5.80 10.85
C GLU A 124 12.89 6.34 9.67
N GLU A 125 13.00 7.64 9.41
CA GLU A 125 12.22 8.36 8.40
C GLU A 125 12.64 8.00 6.97
N GLU A 126 13.95 7.89 6.75
CA GLU A 126 14.51 7.53 5.43
C GLU A 126 14.76 6.03 5.28
N GLY A 127 14.72 5.25 6.37
CA GLY A 127 15.08 3.84 6.35
C GLY A 127 16.55 3.60 5.97
N THR A 128 17.43 4.55 6.34
CA THR A 128 18.87 4.53 6.00
C THR A 128 19.73 4.34 7.24
N VAL A 129 20.90 3.73 7.05
CA VAL A 129 21.96 3.62 8.07
C VAL A 129 23.23 4.23 7.51
N THR A 130 23.80 5.19 8.22
CA THR A 130 25.07 5.82 7.88
C THR A 130 26.17 5.32 8.80
N ILE A 131 27.24 4.80 8.21
CA ILE A 131 28.44 4.32 8.90
C ILE A 131 29.61 5.23 8.53
N VAL A 132 30.23 5.86 9.52
CA VAL A 132 31.47 6.62 9.34
C VAL A 132 32.59 5.84 9.99
N GLY A 133 33.67 5.60 9.24
CA GLY A 133 34.77 4.79 9.70
C GLY A 133 36.06 5.03 8.94
N TYR A 134 37.07 4.25 9.30
CA TYR A 134 38.35 4.21 8.63
C TYR A 134 38.81 2.77 8.39
N ALA A 135 39.56 2.57 7.32
CA ALA A 135 40.11 1.30 6.91
C ALA A 135 41.63 1.44 6.66
N ARG A 136 42.35 0.32 6.64
CA ARG A 136 43.80 0.34 6.39
C ARG A 136 44.15 0.83 4.98
N ASP A 137 43.37 0.43 3.99
CA ASP A 137 43.58 0.72 2.58
C ASP A 137 42.25 0.80 1.82
N TYR A 138 42.30 1.33 0.59
CA TYR A 138 41.13 1.40 -0.29
C TYR A 138 40.55 0.01 -0.60
N LYS A 139 41.40 -1.02 -0.61
CA LYS A 139 40.97 -2.40 -0.79
C LYS A 139 40.04 -2.86 0.34
N ALA A 140 40.37 -2.57 1.60
CA ALA A 140 39.50 -2.90 2.72
C ALA A 140 38.14 -2.19 2.64
N VAL A 141 38.08 -0.94 2.15
CA VAL A 141 36.80 -0.24 1.91
C VAL A 141 35.96 -0.95 0.86
N THR A 142 36.56 -1.34 -0.26
CA THR A 142 35.85 -2.09 -1.31
C THR A 142 35.42 -3.49 -0.85
N VAL A 143 36.23 -4.17 -0.05
CA VAL A 143 35.84 -5.46 0.54
C VAL A 143 34.66 -5.27 1.48
N PHE A 144 34.66 -4.23 2.30
CA PHE A 144 33.53 -3.90 3.18
C PHE A 144 32.25 -3.59 2.41
N GLU A 145 32.32 -2.76 1.36
CA GLU A 145 31.19 -2.46 0.48
C GLU A 145 30.57 -3.74 -0.09
N ASN A 146 31.42 -4.61 -0.64
CA ASN A 146 30.98 -5.88 -1.21
C ASN A 146 30.47 -6.87 -0.15
N THR A 147 31.04 -6.86 1.05
CA THR A 147 30.59 -7.71 2.17
C THR A 147 29.16 -7.36 2.55
N ILE A 148 28.85 -6.06 2.67
CA ILE A 148 27.49 -5.61 2.98
C ILE A 148 26.54 -5.90 1.81
N LYS A 149 26.96 -5.60 0.58
CA LYS A 149 26.13 -5.80 -0.62
C LYS A 149 25.71 -7.26 -0.83
N ASN A 150 26.61 -8.20 -0.51
CA ASN A 150 26.35 -9.63 -0.64
C ASN A 150 25.78 -10.25 0.64
N ALA A 151 25.61 -9.48 1.73
CA ALA A 151 25.06 -10.02 2.96
C ALA A 151 23.60 -10.42 2.76
N GLU A 152 23.28 -11.65 3.12
CA GLU A 152 21.94 -12.21 3.07
C GLU A 152 21.39 -12.34 4.49
N LEU A 153 20.14 -11.94 4.65
CA LEU A 153 19.38 -12.03 5.88
C LEU A 153 18.40 -13.19 5.77
N SER A 154 18.60 -14.20 6.60
CA SER A 154 17.64 -15.29 6.79
C SER A 154 16.82 -15.05 8.05
N TYR A 155 15.49 -15.11 7.94
CA TYR A 155 14.60 -14.88 9.07
C TYR A 155 13.34 -15.75 8.96
N THR A 156 12.74 -16.07 10.11
CA THR A 156 11.44 -16.74 10.17
C THR A 156 10.36 -15.71 10.42
N ASP A 157 9.40 -15.65 9.51
CA ASP A 157 8.21 -14.82 9.65
C ASP A 157 7.28 -15.45 10.69
N ASN A 158 6.98 -14.76 11.79
CA ASN A 158 6.15 -15.34 12.85
C ASN A 158 4.68 -15.50 12.43
N GLU A 159 4.23 -14.82 11.36
CA GLU A 159 2.86 -14.93 10.86
C GLU A 159 2.69 -16.09 9.88
N SER A 160 3.68 -16.33 9.00
CA SER A 160 3.65 -17.42 8.01
C SER A 160 4.29 -18.72 8.53
N GLY A 161 5.23 -18.63 9.48
CA GLY A 161 6.08 -19.76 9.90
C GLY A 161 7.13 -20.16 8.87
N GLU A 162 7.20 -19.44 7.73
CA GLU A 162 8.15 -19.69 6.65
C GLU A 162 9.50 -19.01 6.88
N GLN A 163 10.57 -19.69 6.49
CA GLN A 163 11.90 -19.13 6.44
C GLN A 163 12.09 -18.39 5.12
N LYS A 164 12.40 -17.09 5.21
CA LYS A 164 12.71 -16.24 4.07
C LYS A 164 14.19 -15.85 4.11
N THR A 165 14.81 -15.79 2.95
CA THR A 165 16.16 -15.26 2.76
C THR A 165 16.10 -14.12 1.78
N GLU A 166 16.57 -12.94 2.20
CA GLU A 166 16.56 -11.71 1.40
C GLU A 166 17.90 -10.99 1.52
N SER A 167 18.22 -10.10 0.60
CA SER A 167 19.39 -9.23 0.74
C SER A 167 19.27 -8.31 1.96
N PHE A 168 20.33 -8.18 2.74
CA PHE A 168 20.36 -7.36 3.95
C PHE A 168 20.16 -5.87 3.67
N VAL A 169 20.71 -5.39 2.54
CA VAL A 169 20.53 -4.04 2.02
C VAL A 169 19.92 -4.08 0.63
N LYS A 170 19.14 -3.04 0.30
CA LYS A 170 18.71 -2.78 -1.07
C LYS A 170 19.83 -2.14 -1.90
N ASP A 171 20.54 -1.21 -1.28
CA ASP A 171 21.63 -0.48 -1.91
C ASP A 171 22.66 -0.01 -0.88
N ILE A 172 23.89 0.21 -1.35
CA ILE A 172 24.99 0.78 -0.57
C ILE A 172 25.76 1.80 -1.41
N ALA A 173 25.99 2.98 -0.84
CA ALA A 173 26.77 4.03 -1.46
C ALA A 173 27.94 4.43 -0.56
N MET A 174 29.15 4.43 -1.12
CA MET A 174 30.35 4.95 -0.47
C MET A 174 30.58 6.41 -0.89
N SER A 175 30.76 7.29 0.09
CA SER A 175 31.10 8.69 -0.08
C SER A 175 32.30 9.07 0.78
N GLU A 176 32.90 10.24 0.49
CA GLU A 176 33.99 10.81 1.30
C GLU A 176 35.17 9.83 1.51
N VAL A 177 35.51 9.05 0.48
CA VAL A 177 36.61 8.08 0.57
C VAL A 177 37.93 8.81 0.35
N ASN A 178 38.65 9.14 1.44
CA ASN A 178 39.90 9.90 1.38
C ASN A 178 40.98 9.36 2.31
N LEU A 179 42.23 9.62 1.96
CA LEU A 179 43.36 9.35 2.85
C LEU A 179 43.27 10.29 4.07
N SER A 180 43.49 9.75 5.25
CA SER A 180 43.44 10.43 6.54
C SER A 180 44.49 9.83 7.48
N GLU A 181 44.59 10.38 8.69
CA GLU A 181 45.39 9.82 9.77
C GLU A 181 44.47 9.39 10.92
N ASP A 182 44.74 8.21 11.49
CA ASP A 182 44.03 7.75 12.69
C ASP A 182 44.53 8.49 13.94
N ALA A 183 43.90 8.23 15.09
CA ALA A 183 44.32 8.83 16.37
C ALA A 183 45.75 8.45 16.80
N SER A 184 46.37 7.46 16.14
CA SER A 184 47.74 6.99 16.39
C SER A 184 48.75 7.52 15.37
N GLY A 185 48.32 8.36 14.40
CA GLY A 185 49.17 8.92 13.35
C GLY A 185 49.47 7.96 12.19
N ASN A 186 48.74 6.84 12.08
CA ASN A 186 48.88 5.94 10.93
C ASN A 186 48.05 6.44 9.76
N ARG A 187 48.58 6.30 8.54
CA ARG A 187 47.83 6.55 7.31
C ARG A 187 46.70 5.52 7.18
N VAL A 188 45.48 6.02 7.11
CA VAL A 188 44.25 5.23 6.96
C VAL A 188 43.37 5.86 5.88
N VAL A 189 42.39 5.11 5.37
CA VAL A 189 41.38 5.62 4.45
C VAL A 189 40.10 5.85 5.23
N ALA A 190 39.69 7.10 5.38
CA ALA A 190 38.39 7.46 5.94
C ALA A 190 37.30 7.26 4.88
N PHE A 191 36.10 6.86 5.30
CA PHE A 191 34.95 6.70 4.42
C PHE A 191 33.64 6.94 5.16
N THR A 192 32.62 7.31 4.40
CA THR A 192 31.22 7.37 4.83
C THR A 192 30.41 6.39 3.97
N ALA A 193 29.79 5.40 4.58
CA ALA A 193 28.91 4.44 3.91
C ALA A 193 27.46 4.76 4.23
N SER A 194 26.62 4.89 3.21
CA SER A 194 25.17 5.02 3.34
C SER A 194 24.49 3.75 2.85
N LEU A 195 23.74 3.10 3.74
CA LEU A 195 23.06 1.84 3.49
C LEU A 195 21.56 2.09 3.42
N THR A 196 20.92 1.58 2.37
CA THR A 196 19.46 1.53 2.27
C THR A 196 18.97 0.17 2.77
N ASN A 197 18.16 0.17 3.82
CA ASN A 197 17.77 -1.04 4.52
C ASN A 197 16.87 -1.96 3.68
N GLY A 198 17.10 -3.28 3.78
CA GLY A 198 16.20 -4.31 3.28
C GLY A 198 14.88 -4.36 4.06
N GLU A 199 13.80 -4.85 3.43
CA GLU A 199 12.45 -4.84 4.02
C GLU A 199 12.32 -5.74 5.27
N GLY A 200 13.17 -6.77 5.39
CA GLY A 200 13.22 -7.67 6.55
C GLY A 200 14.16 -7.24 7.67
N SER A 201 15.09 -6.32 7.45
CA SER A 201 16.28 -6.16 8.31
C SER A 201 15.99 -5.75 9.75
N TYR A 202 14.91 -4.99 9.98
CA TYR A 202 14.60 -4.43 11.30
C TYR A 202 13.16 -4.66 11.75
N LYS A 203 12.36 -5.44 11.01
CA LYS A 203 10.96 -5.71 11.39
C LYS A 203 10.87 -6.44 12.74
N ARG A 204 9.97 -6.05 13.63
CA ARG A 204 9.81 -6.70 14.95
C ARG A 204 9.16 -8.08 14.87
N GLY A 205 8.30 -8.30 13.86
CA GLY A 205 7.52 -9.53 13.67
C GLY A 205 8.29 -10.77 13.20
N ILE A 206 9.63 -10.74 13.17
CA ILE A 206 10.46 -11.86 12.69
C ILE A 206 11.33 -12.43 13.82
N SER A 207 11.56 -13.73 13.79
CA SER A 207 12.42 -14.47 14.73
C SER A 207 13.54 -15.22 14.00
N ASN A 208 14.53 -15.73 14.76
CA ASN A 208 15.69 -16.46 14.24
C ASN A 208 16.48 -15.73 13.14
N VAL A 209 16.63 -14.42 13.30
CA VAL A 209 17.33 -13.58 12.33
C VAL A 209 18.81 -13.94 12.31
N ARG A 210 19.30 -14.42 11.16
CA ARG A 210 20.69 -14.76 10.94
C ARG A 210 21.20 -14.06 9.69
N LEU A 211 22.24 -13.28 9.87
CA LEU A 211 22.99 -12.67 8.78
C LEU A 211 24.07 -13.64 8.34
N GLN A 212 24.16 -13.87 7.03
CA GLN A 212 25.22 -14.66 6.43
C GLN A 212 25.83 -13.86 5.30
N VAL A 213 27.16 -13.78 5.28
CA VAL A 213 27.90 -13.28 4.12
C VAL A 213 28.32 -14.53 3.34
N PRO A 214 27.76 -14.80 2.16
CA PRO A 214 28.17 -15.93 1.34
C PRO A 214 29.67 -15.83 1.05
N ASN A 215 30.41 -16.92 1.28
CA ASN A 215 31.84 -17.00 1.03
C ASN A 215 32.12 -17.14 -0.48
N ARG A 216 31.74 -16.12 -1.26
CA ARG A 216 32.13 -15.96 -2.66
C ARG A 216 33.18 -14.88 -2.69
N ASP A 217 34.29 -15.08 -3.40
CA ASP A 217 35.26 -14.01 -3.61
C ASP A 217 34.56 -12.79 -4.21
N THR A 218 34.32 -11.78 -3.38
CA THR A 218 33.43 -10.65 -3.71
C THR A 218 34.17 -9.52 -4.42
N THR A 219 35.43 -9.71 -4.81
CA THR A 219 36.19 -8.71 -5.57
C THR A 219 35.79 -8.81 -7.05
N GLN A 220 35.56 -7.66 -7.72
CA GLN A 220 35.29 -7.64 -9.17
C GLN A 220 36.36 -8.40 -9.96
N SER A 221 37.60 -8.36 -9.47
CA SER A 221 38.73 -9.08 -10.05
C SER A 221 38.55 -10.61 -10.02
N ALA A 222 37.86 -11.19 -9.03
CA ALA A 222 37.62 -12.64 -8.97
C ALA A 222 36.39 -13.09 -9.75
N GLN A 223 35.40 -12.21 -9.93
CA GLN A 223 34.18 -12.50 -10.69
C GLN A 223 34.36 -12.38 -12.21
N GLN A 224 35.38 -11.65 -12.68
CA GLN A 224 35.65 -11.43 -14.11
C GLN A 224 36.70 -12.38 -14.71
N VAL A 225 37.38 -13.21 -13.91
CA VAL A 225 38.30 -14.22 -14.47
C VAL A 225 37.55 -15.51 -14.76
N PRO A 226 37.60 -16.03 -16.01
CA PRO A 226 37.13 -17.37 -16.31
C PRO A 226 37.94 -18.37 -15.50
N GLN A 227 37.30 -19.03 -14.51
CA GLN A 227 38.01 -19.98 -13.64
C GLN A 227 38.59 -21.17 -14.42
N GLU A 228 37.99 -21.53 -15.55
CA GLU A 228 38.43 -22.64 -16.41
C GLU A 228 39.82 -22.45 -17.03
N VAL A 229 40.29 -21.21 -17.20
CA VAL A 229 41.59 -20.94 -17.86
C VAL A 229 42.76 -20.95 -16.87
N PHE A 230 42.49 -20.80 -15.57
CA PHE A 230 43.51 -20.60 -14.54
C PHE A 230 43.55 -21.68 -13.45
N SER A 231 42.64 -22.66 -13.47
CA SER A 231 42.63 -23.78 -12.53
C SER A 231 43.43 -25.02 -12.99
N GLU A 232 43.79 -25.13 -14.27
CA GLU A 232 44.61 -26.24 -14.80
C GLU A 232 46.00 -25.73 -15.22
N GLY A 233 46.89 -25.59 -14.24
CA GLY A 233 48.27 -25.17 -14.52
C GLY A 233 49.16 -25.14 -13.29
N GLY A 234 49.21 -26.24 -12.53
CA GLY A 234 50.07 -26.33 -11.35
C GLY A 234 49.91 -27.63 -10.57
N GLN A 235 50.10 -28.78 -11.22
CA GLN A 235 50.47 -30.02 -10.54
C GLN A 235 51.85 -30.43 -11.07
N GLU A 236 52.90 -30.07 -10.34
CA GLU A 236 54.12 -30.87 -10.22
C GLU A 236 54.03 -31.68 -8.93
#